data_AF-A0A971TZQ4-F1
#
_entry.id   AF-A0A971TZQ4-F1
#
_cell.length_a   1.000
_cell.length_b   1.000
_cell.length_c   1.000
_cell.angle_alpha   90.00
_cell.angle_beta   90.00
_cell.angle_gamma   90.00
#
_symmetry.space_group_name_H-M   'P 1'
#
loop_
_entity.id
_entity.type
_entity.pdbx_description
1 polymer ?
#
loop_
_entity_poly.entity_id
_entity_poly.type
_entity_poly.pdbx_seq_one_letter_code
_entity_poly.pdbx_strand_id
1 'polypeptide(L)'
;MANSKRVFRSVLSDFKASALSLATFSILSKFVVASLSIPAVALFLRSLVSMPVRSKSGSWEFFEYSGSFPGVVLVMIVVFFWLVGFLVEQSGLLLIASVKVRGGVPKIREVLLKFLRTAPRIVGLSSFQAGVYTLCFVPLLAVFAFVTRNIIDSGNGRYPSFFTGFFGWLLAAASLLVLVRLMLSWLFAMHFGLLCREKFLKALGSSKKLVKGNRMRLAHILGRFWLLTVVILLVFSLAFRGGRELMVSYSREPTSFNIFRLSLFASAETVFITVFWIVVAGLFSILVTRLFLELVAEN
;
A
#
# COMPACT_ATOMS: atom_id res chain seq x y z
N MET A 1 14.94 15.01 -20.34
CA MET A 1 13.67 14.31 -20.68
C MET A 1 13.86 13.01 -21.48
N ALA A 2 14.85 12.89 -22.37
CA ALA A 2 15.09 11.66 -23.16
C ALA A 2 15.37 10.40 -22.31
N ASN A 3 15.99 10.55 -21.14
CA ASN A 3 16.33 9.41 -20.26
C ASN A 3 15.09 8.74 -19.62
N SER A 4 14.03 9.49 -19.30
CA SER A 4 12.85 8.95 -18.62
C SER A 4 12.03 8.03 -19.54
N LYS A 5 11.83 8.40 -20.82
CA LYS A 5 11.12 7.54 -21.79
C LYS A 5 11.85 6.21 -22.03
N ARG A 6 13.18 6.23 -22.06
CA ARG A 6 14.01 5.02 -22.21
C ARG A 6 13.88 4.10 -20.98
N VAL A 7 13.90 4.67 -19.78
CA VAL A 7 13.67 3.92 -18.52
C VAL A 7 12.29 3.25 -18.53
N PHE A 8 11.20 3.98 -18.81
CA PHE A 8 9.85 3.40 -18.83
C PHE A 8 9.67 2.30 -19.89
N ARG A 9 10.24 2.47 -21.09
CA ARG A 9 10.20 1.44 -22.14
C ARG A 9 10.92 0.16 -21.70
N SER A 10 12.07 0.31 -21.05
CA SER A 10 12.84 -0.83 -20.54
C SER A 10 12.13 -1.55 -19.38
N VAL A 11 11.50 -0.81 -18.47
CA VAL A 11 10.67 -1.36 -17.39
C VAL A 11 9.50 -2.15 -17.96
N LEU A 12 8.81 -1.63 -18.98
CA LEU A 12 7.68 -2.32 -19.60
C LEU A 12 8.13 -3.61 -20.31
N SER A 13 9.30 -3.60 -20.96
CA SER A 13 9.86 -4.80 -21.59
C SER A 13 10.19 -5.88 -20.56
N ASP A 14 10.84 -5.51 -19.46
CA ASP A 14 11.17 -6.46 -18.39
C ASP A 14 9.92 -7.01 -17.71
N PHE A 15 8.91 -6.15 -17.54
CA PHE A 15 7.61 -6.53 -16.99
C PHE A 15 6.94 -7.56 -17.87
N LYS A 16 6.81 -7.31 -19.18
CA LYS A 16 6.22 -8.28 -20.12
C LYS A 16 6.93 -9.65 -20.05
N ALA A 17 8.26 -9.63 -19.99
CA ALA A 17 9.06 -10.86 -19.92
C ALA A 17 9.02 -11.57 -18.56
N SER A 18 8.53 -10.92 -17.50
CA SER A 18 8.44 -11.48 -16.14
C SER A 18 7.01 -11.45 -15.58
N ALA A 19 6.03 -11.13 -16.42
CA ALA A 19 4.67 -10.83 -15.98
C ALA A 19 4.05 -12.04 -15.27
N LEU A 20 4.25 -13.23 -15.83
CA LEU A 20 3.75 -14.47 -15.24
C LEU A 20 4.37 -14.73 -13.86
N SER A 21 5.70 -14.63 -13.72
CA SER A 21 6.36 -14.90 -12.44
C SER A 21 6.03 -13.86 -11.37
N LEU A 22 5.92 -12.58 -11.75
CA LEU A 22 5.48 -11.50 -10.88
C LEU A 22 4.02 -11.68 -10.44
N ALA A 23 3.13 -12.00 -11.37
CA ALA A 23 1.72 -12.22 -11.08
C ALA A 23 1.53 -13.45 -10.17
N THR A 24 2.15 -14.58 -10.50
CA THR A 24 2.07 -15.80 -9.69
C THR A 24 2.58 -15.57 -8.27
N PHE A 25 3.72 -14.87 -8.12
CA PHE A 25 4.24 -14.55 -6.80
C PHE A 25 3.33 -13.59 -6.04
N SER A 26 2.82 -12.53 -6.70
CA SER A 26 1.93 -11.56 -6.07
C SER A 26 0.64 -12.25 -5.59
N ILE A 27 0.01 -13.08 -6.42
CA ILE A 27 -1.20 -13.84 -6.05
C ILE A 27 -0.91 -14.77 -4.86
N LEU A 28 0.18 -15.55 -4.93
CA LEU A 28 0.55 -16.46 -3.85
C LEU A 28 0.82 -15.70 -2.54
N SER A 29 1.54 -14.58 -2.62
CA SER A 29 1.87 -13.76 -1.44
C SER A 29 0.62 -13.14 -0.82
N LYS A 30 -0.33 -12.65 -1.62
CA LYS A 30 -1.61 -12.12 -1.15
C LYS A 30 -2.45 -13.19 -0.50
N PHE A 31 -2.49 -14.39 -1.07
CA PHE A 31 -3.18 -15.53 -0.48
C PHE A 31 -2.61 -15.86 0.90
N VAL A 32 -1.29 -16.02 1.01
CA VAL A 32 -0.61 -16.31 2.29
C VAL A 32 -0.83 -15.18 3.31
N VAL A 33 -0.66 -13.92 2.90
CA VAL A 33 -0.88 -12.76 3.79
C VAL A 33 -2.34 -12.69 4.24
N ALA A 34 -3.31 -12.89 3.35
CA ALA A 34 -4.73 -12.89 3.71
C ALA A 34 -5.08 -14.03 4.68
N SER A 35 -4.60 -15.25 4.40
CA SER A 35 -4.82 -16.42 5.27
C SER A 35 -4.26 -16.25 6.68
N LEU A 36 -3.19 -15.46 6.85
CA LEU A 36 -2.58 -15.19 8.16
C LEU A 36 -3.17 -13.94 8.84
N SER A 37 -3.37 -12.87 8.08
CA SER A 37 -3.80 -11.57 8.62
C SER A 37 -5.28 -11.54 8.99
N ILE A 38 -6.16 -12.18 8.21
CA ILE A 38 -7.60 -12.17 8.49
C ILE A 38 -7.91 -12.84 9.84
N PRO A 39 -7.42 -14.07 10.13
CA PRO A 39 -7.62 -14.67 11.44
C PRO A 39 -6.96 -13.89 12.58
N ALA A 40 -5.76 -13.36 12.36
CA ALA A 40 -5.06 -12.57 13.37
C ALA A 40 -5.88 -11.31 13.74
N VAL A 41 -6.33 -10.54 12.75
CA VAL A 41 -7.17 -9.36 12.96
C VAL A 41 -8.50 -9.75 13.62
N ALA A 42 -9.12 -10.87 13.24
CA ALA A 42 -10.34 -11.36 13.86
C ALA A 42 -10.16 -11.72 15.35
N LEU A 43 -9.03 -12.35 15.72
CA LEU A 43 -8.69 -12.65 17.12
C LEU A 43 -8.46 -11.37 17.93
N PHE A 44 -7.76 -10.38 17.37
CA PHE A 44 -7.58 -9.07 18.00
C PHE A 44 -8.88 -8.28 18.14
N LEU A 45 -9.75 -8.33 17.13
CA LEU A 45 -11.10 -7.77 17.20
C LEU A 45 -11.89 -8.42 18.34
N ARG A 46 -11.85 -9.75 18.45
CA ARG A 46 -12.55 -10.47 19.52
C ARG A 46 -12.05 -10.07 20.92
N SER A 47 -10.75 -9.85 21.11
CA SER A 47 -10.22 -9.44 22.41
C SER A 47 -10.57 -7.99 22.76
N LEU A 48 -10.53 -7.08 21.77
CA LEU A 48 -10.82 -5.65 21.96
C LEU A 48 -12.33 -5.34 22.05
N VAL A 49 -13.18 -6.09 21.34
CA VAL A 49 -14.65 -5.93 21.27
C VAL A 49 -15.36 -6.67 22.42
N SER A 50 -14.61 -7.27 23.36
CA SER A 50 -15.19 -7.73 24.63
C SER A 50 -15.67 -6.60 25.56
N MET A 51 -15.47 -5.33 25.17
CA MET A 51 -16.18 -4.18 25.75
C MET A 51 -17.62 -4.10 25.21
N PRO A 52 -18.64 -3.97 26.06
CA PRO A 52 -20.04 -4.07 25.67
C PRO A 52 -20.43 -2.87 24.79
N VAL A 53 -20.48 -3.09 23.48
CA VAL A 53 -21.11 -2.14 22.54
C VAL A 53 -22.61 -2.25 22.75
N ARG A 54 -23.15 -1.34 23.57
CA ARG A 54 -24.58 -1.15 23.76
C ARG A 54 -25.17 -0.52 22.49
N SER A 55 -26.07 -1.28 21.86
CA SER A 55 -27.23 -0.88 21.03
C SER A 55 -27.06 -0.24 19.64
N LYS A 56 -27.44 -1.02 18.62
CA LYS A 56 -28.37 -0.68 17.51
C LYS A 56 -28.23 0.70 16.81
N SER A 57 -27.16 0.97 16.08
CA SER A 57 -27.21 1.60 14.74
C SER A 57 -25.90 1.43 13.94
N GLY A 58 -25.96 0.65 12.86
CA GLY A 58 -24.79 0.01 12.23
C GLY A 58 -23.86 0.86 11.34
N SER A 59 -23.84 2.19 11.42
CA SER A 59 -22.93 3.02 10.59
C SER A 59 -22.22 4.13 11.35
N TRP A 60 -22.87 4.78 12.31
CA TRP A 60 -22.33 5.93 13.04
C TRP A 60 -21.42 5.54 14.20
N GLU A 61 -21.78 4.47 14.92
CA GLU A 61 -20.97 3.92 16.02
C GLU A 61 -19.60 3.44 15.54
N PHE A 62 -19.45 3.00 14.29
CA PHE A 62 -18.15 2.59 13.75
C PHE A 62 -17.19 3.79 13.58
N PHE A 63 -17.72 4.94 13.14
CA PHE A 63 -16.93 6.18 13.03
C PHE A 63 -16.64 6.79 14.40
N GLU A 64 -17.59 6.75 15.33
CA GLU A 64 -17.40 7.21 16.70
C GLU A 64 -16.42 6.31 17.47
N TYR A 65 -16.49 5.00 17.26
CA TYR A 65 -15.51 4.01 17.74
C TYR A 65 -14.13 4.26 17.13
N SER A 66 -14.02 4.62 15.84
CA SER A 66 -12.72 4.94 15.21
C SER A 66 -12.04 6.19 15.79
N GLY A 67 -12.81 7.09 16.41
CA GLY A 67 -12.29 8.24 17.16
C GLY A 67 -11.97 7.94 18.63
N SER A 68 -12.40 6.79 19.14
CA SER A 68 -12.08 6.32 20.50
C SER A 68 -10.67 5.72 20.57
N PHE A 69 -10.04 5.76 21.74
CA PHE A 69 -8.70 5.18 21.94
C PHE A 69 -8.61 3.71 21.48
N PRO A 70 -9.57 2.81 21.81
CA PRO A 70 -9.57 1.44 21.28
C PRO A 70 -9.67 1.35 19.75
N GLY A 71 -10.48 2.19 19.11
CA GLY A 71 -10.62 2.17 17.66
C GLY A 71 -9.39 2.69 16.92
N VAL A 72 -8.72 3.72 17.43
CA VAL A 72 -7.43 4.19 16.89
C VAL A 72 -6.38 3.08 16.97
N VAL A 73 -6.29 2.40 18.11
CA VAL A 73 -5.38 1.25 18.29
C VAL A 73 -5.70 0.14 17.29
N LEU A 74 -6.99 -0.14 17.06
CA LEU A 74 -7.42 -1.15 16.10
C LEU A 74 -7.02 -0.79 14.67
N VAL A 75 -7.26 0.45 14.25
CA VAL A 75 -6.85 0.93 12.92
C VAL A 75 -5.33 0.87 12.77
N MET A 76 -4.57 1.23 13.80
CA MET A 76 -3.11 1.09 13.80
C MET A 76 -2.66 -0.36 13.61
N ILE A 77 -3.30 -1.31 14.28
CA ILE A 77 -3.00 -2.75 14.13
C ILE A 77 -3.27 -3.21 12.70
N VAL A 78 -4.43 -2.84 12.13
CA VAL A 78 -4.79 -3.20 10.75
C VAL A 78 -3.81 -2.59 9.75
N VAL A 79 -3.50 -1.30 9.87
CA VAL A 79 -2.52 -0.60 9.02
C VAL A 79 -1.14 -1.23 9.16
N PHE A 80 -0.72 -1.59 10.38
CA PHE A 80 0.56 -2.26 10.62
C PHE A 80 0.65 -3.61 9.90
N PHE A 81 -0.33 -4.50 10.09
CA PHE A 81 -0.32 -5.82 9.44
C PHE A 81 -0.40 -5.70 7.91
N TRP A 82 -1.19 -4.75 7.41
CA TRP A 82 -1.28 -4.47 5.99
C TRP A 82 0.06 -3.98 5.43
N LEU A 83 0.74 -3.05 6.10
CA LEU A 83 2.06 -2.55 5.70
C LEU A 83 3.13 -3.65 5.76
N VAL A 84 3.12 -4.49 6.79
CA VAL A 84 4.04 -5.65 6.87
C VAL A 84 3.81 -6.59 5.69
N GLY A 85 2.56 -6.97 5.43
CA GLY A 85 2.20 -7.82 4.30
C GLY A 85 2.63 -7.21 2.96
N PHE A 86 2.39 -5.91 2.77
CA PHE A 86 2.81 -5.18 1.58
C PHE A 86 4.33 -5.17 1.40
N LEU A 87 5.10 -4.84 2.44
CA LEU A 87 6.56 -4.80 2.37
C LEU A 87 7.16 -6.20 2.13
N VAL A 88 6.58 -7.22 2.74
CA VAL A 88 6.93 -8.63 2.50
C VAL A 88 6.66 -9.01 1.04
N GLU A 89 5.49 -8.69 0.48
CA GLU A 89 5.16 -8.90 -0.93
C GLU A 89 6.17 -8.18 -1.85
N GLN A 90 6.42 -6.88 -1.59
CA GLN A 90 7.36 -6.08 -2.38
C GLN A 90 8.76 -6.69 -2.37
N SER A 91 9.24 -7.18 -1.23
CA SER A 91 10.56 -7.77 -1.10
C SER A 91 10.76 -9.02 -1.98
N GLY A 92 9.71 -9.81 -2.19
CA GLY A 92 9.75 -10.97 -3.08
C GLY A 92 9.67 -10.59 -4.56
N LEU A 93 8.83 -9.61 -4.90
CA LEU A 93 8.81 -9.03 -6.25
C LEU A 93 10.17 -8.43 -6.63
N LEU A 94 10.85 -7.80 -5.66
CA LEU A 94 12.20 -7.24 -5.85
C LEU A 94 13.23 -8.32 -6.19
N LEU A 95 13.14 -9.51 -5.60
CA LEU A 95 14.02 -10.63 -5.96
C LEU A 95 13.81 -11.05 -7.41
N ILE A 96 12.55 -11.16 -7.87
CA ILE A 96 12.20 -11.50 -9.26
C ILE A 96 12.74 -10.42 -10.21
N ALA A 97 12.47 -9.15 -9.91
CA ALA A 97 12.95 -8.01 -10.68
C ALA A 97 14.48 -7.98 -10.77
N SER A 98 15.18 -8.24 -9.65
CA SER A 98 16.65 -8.22 -9.62
C SER A 98 17.29 -9.30 -10.49
N VAL A 99 16.69 -10.50 -10.57
CA VAL A 99 17.17 -11.57 -11.45
C VAL A 99 16.99 -11.16 -12.90
N LYS A 100 15.83 -10.60 -13.24
CA LYS A 100 15.54 -10.21 -14.62
C LYS A 100 16.40 -9.05 -15.11
N VAL A 101 16.54 -7.99 -14.31
CA VAL A 101 17.32 -6.80 -14.70
C VAL A 101 18.80 -7.14 -14.89
N ARG A 102 19.30 -8.20 -14.25
CA ARG A 102 20.66 -8.74 -14.45
C ARG A 102 20.78 -9.71 -15.63
N GLY A 103 19.74 -9.86 -16.46
CA GLY A 103 19.73 -10.72 -17.64
C GLY A 103 19.38 -12.20 -17.38
N GLY A 104 19.03 -12.57 -16.15
CA GLY A 104 18.65 -13.94 -15.80
C GLY A 104 17.18 -14.28 -16.11
N VAL A 105 16.86 -15.57 -16.08
CA VAL A 105 15.48 -16.08 -16.13
C VAL A 105 15.00 -16.36 -14.70
N PRO A 106 13.97 -15.65 -14.20
CA PRO A 106 13.49 -15.83 -12.83
C PRO A 106 12.74 -17.16 -12.68
N LYS A 107 13.38 -18.17 -12.08
CA LYS A 107 12.70 -19.41 -11.67
C LYS A 107 12.00 -19.20 -10.32
N ILE A 108 10.68 -19.35 -10.29
CA ILE A 108 9.84 -19.11 -9.10
C ILE A 108 10.32 -19.93 -7.90
N ARG A 109 10.70 -21.21 -8.10
CA ARG A 109 11.18 -22.09 -7.02
C ARG A 109 12.43 -21.54 -6.32
N GLU A 110 13.40 -21.08 -7.09
CA GLU A 110 14.66 -20.54 -6.55
C GLU A 110 14.43 -19.22 -5.81
N VAL A 111 13.56 -18.37 -6.37
CA VAL A 111 13.16 -17.12 -5.73
C VAL A 111 12.42 -17.38 -4.42
N LEU A 112 11.46 -18.31 -4.42
CA LEU A 112 10.69 -18.66 -3.23
C LEU A 112 11.59 -19.23 -2.12
N LEU A 113 12.53 -20.10 -2.47
CA LEU A 113 13.48 -20.66 -1.50
C LEU A 113 14.40 -19.58 -0.93
N LYS A 114 14.88 -18.67 -1.78
CA LYS A 114 15.68 -17.51 -1.35
C LYS A 114 14.87 -16.58 -0.44
N PHE A 115 13.62 -16.33 -0.79
CA PHE A 115 12.68 -15.53 -0.01
C PHE A 115 12.41 -16.15 1.36
N LEU A 116 12.07 -17.45 1.42
CA LEU A 116 11.85 -18.18 2.67
C LEU A 116 13.09 -18.16 3.57
N ARG A 117 14.29 -18.35 3.01
CA ARG A 117 15.55 -18.29 3.77
C ARG A 117 15.85 -16.90 4.32
N THR A 118 15.36 -15.85 3.67
CA THR A 118 15.51 -14.46 4.14
C THR A 118 14.27 -13.92 4.85
N ALA A 119 13.21 -14.72 5.00
CA ALA A 119 11.94 -14.32 5.57
C ALA A 119 12.05 -13.70 6.98
N PRO A 120 12.83 -14.25 7.94
CA PRO A 120 12.95 -13.63 9.26
C PRO A 120 13.53 -12.21 9.19
N ARG A 121 14.45 -11.98 8.25
CA ARG A 121 15.03 -10.66 8.03
C ARG A 121 14.04 -9.72 7.34
N ILE A 122 13.37 -10.20 6.30
CA ILE A 122 12.33 -9.43 5.60
C ILE A 122 11.26 -8.99 6.59
N VAL A 123 10.74 -9.93 7.38
CA VAL A 123 9.71 -9.64 8.39
C VAL A 123 10.23 -8.65 9.42
N GLY A 124 11.45 -8.80 9.94
CA GLY A 124 12.04 -7.83 10.88
C GLY A 124 12.16 -6.42 10.31
N LEU A 125 12.66 -6.27 9.08
CA LEU A 125 12.80 -4.97 8.43
C LEU A 125 11.43 -4.36 8.07
N SER A 126 10.52 -5.19 7.54
CA SER A 126 9.14 -4.81 7.23
C SER A 126 8.40 -4.34 8.48
N SER A 127 8.49 -5.06 9.60
CA SER A 127 7.86 -4.69 10.87
C SER A 127 8.42 -3.39 11.43
N PHE A 128 9.73 -3.17 11.35
CA PHE A 128 10.32 -1.90 11.79
C PHE A 128 9.83 -0.72 10.94
N GLN A 129 9.88 -0.85 9.60
CA GLN A 129 9.41 0.19 8.69
C GLN A 129 7.91 0.44 8.85
N ALA A 130 7.10 -0.62 8.91
CA ALA A 130 5.67 -0.55 9.13
C ALA A 130 5.36 0.14 10.47
N GLY A 131 6.06 -0.19 11.55
CA GLY A 131 5.86 0.46 12.85
C GLY A 131 6.10 1.97 12.79
N VAL A 132 7.20 2.41 12.18
CA VAL A 132 7.49 3.84 12.01
C VAL A 132 6.45 4.52 11.10
N TYR A 133 6.05 3.88 10.00
CA TYR A 133 5.04 4.42 9.10
C TYR A 133 3.67 4.52 9.76
N THR A 134 3.24 3.49 10.51
CA THR A 134 1.97 3.48 11.24
C THR A 134 1.94 4.62 12.26
N LEU A 135 3.03 4.87 12.99
CA LEU A 135 3.11 6.00 13.93
C LEU A 135 2.95 7.36 13.22
N CYS A 136 3.61 7.54 12.08
CA CYS A 136 3.42 8.74 11.26
C CYS A 136 2.02 8.82 10.59
N PHE A 137 1.30 7.70 10.49
CA PHE A 137 -0.03 7.66 9.92
C PHE A 137 -1.12 8.14 10.89
N VAL A 138 -0.85 8.15 12.21
CA VAL A 138 -1.84 8.51 13.24
C VAL A 138 -2.40 9.93 13.06
N PRO A 139 -1.58 10.99 12.90
CA PRO A 139 -2.12 12.33 12.68
C PRO A 139 -2.93 12.45 11.37
N LEU A 140 -2.57 11.67 10.36
CA LEU A 140 -3.26 11.66 9.07
C LEU A 140 -4.64 11.00 9.17
N LEU A 141 -4.74 9.91 9.94
CA LEU A 141 -6.02 9.25 10.23
C LEU A 141 -6.99 10.19 10.97
N ALA A 142 -6.49 10.95 11.94
CA ALA A 142 -7.30 11.91 12.69
C ALA A 142 -7.89 13.01 11.78
N VAL A 143 -7.07 13.57 10.88
CA VAL A 143 -7.55 14.57 9.90
C VAL A 143 -8.47 13.93 8.86
N PHE A 144 -8.17 12.73 8.37
CA PHE A 144 -9.02 12.01 7.44
C PHE A 144 -10.42 11.79 8.03
N ALA A 145 -10.51 11.22 9.23
CA ALA A 145 -11.77 10.98 9.93
C ALA A 145 -12.59 12.26 10.13
N PHE A 146 -11.91 13.39 10.41
CA PHE A 146 -12.56 14.69 10.51
C PHE A 146 -13.12 15.19 9.17
N VAL A 147 -12.36 15.07 8.09
CA VAL A 147 -12.81 15.48 6.75
C VAL A 147 -14.00 14.65 6.30
N THR A 148 -13.95 13.32 6.45
CA THR A 148 -15.12 12.47 6.14
C THR A 148 -16.32 12.82 7.00
N ARG A 149 -16.12 13.08 8.30
CA ARG A 149 -17.22 13.48 9.17
C ARG A 149 -17.86 14.79 8.72
N ASN A 150 -17.08 15.81 8.38
CA ASN A 150 -17.64 17.10 7.90
C ASN A 150 -18.36 16.99 6.54
N ILE A 151 -17.94 16.07 5.68
CA ILE A 151 -18.61 15.84 4.38
C ILE A 151 -19.94 15.12 4.58
N ILE A 152 -20.06 14.26 5.60
CA ILE A 152 -21.25 13.44 5.86
C ILE A 152 -22.23 14.16 6.81
N ASP A 153 -21.75 14.81 7.87
CA ASP A 153 -22.54 15.57 8.88
C ASP A 153 -22.74 17.05 8.46
N SER A 154 -23.44 17.28 7.36
CA SER A 154 -23.85 18.65 6.98
C SER A 154 -24.88 19.29 7.93
N GLY A 155 -25.25 18.64 9.05
CA GLY A 155 -26.41 19.00 9.86
C GLY A 155 -26.21 19.29 11.36
N ASN A 156 -25.19 18.79 12.06
CA ASN A 156 -25.15 18.93 13.53
C ASN A 156 -23.76 19.22 14.11
N GLY A 157 -23.66 20.36 14.82
CA GLY A 157 -22.76 20.61 15.94
C GLY A 157 -21.25 20.45 15.71
N ARG A 158 -20.54 21.57 15.52
CA ARG A 158 -19.07 21.63 15.62
C ARG A 158 -18.63 21.33 17.06
N TYR A 159 -18.19 20.11 17.33
CA TYR A 159 -17.44 19.81 18.55
C TYR A 159 -15.95 20.11 18.31
N PRO A 160 -15.32 21.01 19.08
CA PRO A 160 -13.90 21.30 18.94
C PRO A 160 -13.12 20.15 19.58
N SER A 161 -12.57 19.26 18.76
CA SER A 161 -11.56 18.32 19.24
C SER A 161 -10.17 18.91 19.03
N PHE A 162 -9.29 18.78 20.03
CA PHE A 162 -7.92 19.31 20.03
C PHE A 162 -7.08 18.91 18.79
N PHE A 163 -7.48 17.81 18.12
CA PHE A 163 -6.87 17.27 16.90
C PHE A 163 -7.38 17.86 15.57
N THR A 164 -8.37 18.76 15.59
CA THR A 164 -9.05 19.24 14.36
C THR A 164 -8.93 20.74 14.09
N GLY A 165 -8.26 21.47 14.98
CA GLY A 165 -7.88 22.88 14.76
C GLY A 165 -6.67 23.05 13.83
N PHE A 166 -6.23 24.29 13.63
CA PHE A 166 -5.03 24.64 12.83
C PHE A 166 -3.80 23.78 13.19
N PHE A 167 -3.59 23.51 14.48
CA PHE A 167 -2.50 22.64 14.96
C PHE A 167 -2.63 21.18 14.52
N GLY A 168 -3.84 20.65 14.37
CA GLY A 168 -4.08 19.30 13.84
C GLY A 168 -3.73 19.19 12.36
N TRP A 169 -4.11 20.19 11.57
CA TRP A 169 -3.72 20.30 10.16
C TRP A 169 -2.20 20.48 10.00
N LEU A 170 -1.58 21.31 10.84
CA LEU A 170 -0.13 21.48 10.87
C LEU A 170 0.58 20.17 11.21
N LEU A 171 0.09 19.43 12.21
CA LEU A 171 0.64 18.14 12.62
C LEU A 171 0.48 17.09 11.51
N ALA A 172 -0.67 17.05 10.83
CA ALA A 172 -0.88 16.16 9.70
C ALA A 172 0.02 16.51 8.51
N ALA A 173 0.20 17.79 8.19
CA ALA A 173 1.12 18.24 7.14
C ALA A 173 2.56 17.90 7.48
N ALA A 174 3.00 18.15 8.72
CA ALA A 174 4.32 17.76 9.20
C ALA A 174 4.51 16.24 9.14
N SER A 175 3.50 15.47 9.55
CA SER A 175 3.55 14.01 9.50
C SER A 175 3.62 13.48 8.06
N LEU A 176 2.88 14.09 7.12
CA LEU A 176 2.95 13.76 5.71
C LEU A 176 4.35 14.04 5.14
N LEU A 177 4.94 15.18 5.48
CA LEU A 177 6.31 15.53 5.05
C LEU A 177 7.35 14.55 5.59
N VAL A 178 7.23 14.16 6.87
CA VAL A 178 8.08 13.16 7.49
C VAL A 178 7.90 11.80 6.81
N LEU A 179 6.66 11.37 6.56
CA LEU A 179 6.36 10.11 5.89
C LEU A 179 6.96 10.06 4.48
N VAL A 180 6.73 11.09 3.65
CA VAL A 180 7.29 11.19 2.30
C VAL A 180 8.82 11.17 2.34
N ARG A 181 9.43 11.89 3.29
CA ARG A 181 10.89 11.91 3.48
C ARG A 181 11.41 10.52 3.85
N LEU A 182 10.76 9.82 4.77
CA LEU A 182 11.15 8.49 5.21
C LEU A 182 11.02 7.48 4.07
N MET A 183 9.88 7.46 3.38
CA MET A 183 9.64 6.58 2.23
C MET A 183 10.70 6.76 1.13
N LEU A 184 11.10 8.00 0.82
CA LEU A 184 12.19 8.25 -0.12
C LEU A 184 13.54 7.80 0.41
N SER A 185 13.86 8.13 1.67
CA SER A 185 15.18 7.82 2.25
C SER A 185 15.41 6.32 2.46
N TRP A 186 14.35 5.56 2.70
CA TRP A 186 14.38 4.12 2.96
C TRP A 186 13.90 3.28 1.77
N LEU A 187 13.72 3.91 0.60
CA LEU A 187 13.26 3.26 -0.63
C LEU A 187 14.09 2.01 -0.99
N PHE A 188 15.41 2.10 -0.83
CA PHE A 188 16.35 1.03 -1.18
C PHE A 188 16.79 0.16 0.00
N ALA A 189 16.21 0.37 1.19
CA ALA A 189 16.59 -0.39 2.38
C ALA A 189 16.34 -1.89 2.18
N MET A 190 15.25 -2.24 1.49
CA MET A 190 14.95 -3.62 1.11
C MET A 190 15.99 -4.19 0.13
N HIS A 191 16.44 -3.40 -0.86
CA HIS A 191 17.49 -3.81 -1.81
C HIS A 191 18.82 -4.10 -1.10
N PHE A 192 19.26 -3.22 -0.19
CA PHE A 192 20.49 -3.45 0.59
C PHE A 192 20.37 -4.65 1.54
N GLY A 193 19.21 -4.81 2.19
CA GLY A 193 18.96 -5.95 3.08
C GLY A 193 18.95 -7.30 2.35
N LEU A 194 18.37 -7.35 1.14
CA LEU A 194 18.21 -8.59 0.37
C LEU A 194 19.39 -8.91 -0.55
N LEU A 195 19.88 -7.94 -1.32
CA LEU A 195 20.90 -8.15 -2.34
C LEU A 195 22.31 -8.09 -1.74
N CYS A 196 22.55 -7.13 -0.85
CA CYS A 196 23.86 -6.90 -0.22
C CYS A 196 24.00 -7.59 1.15
N ARG A 197 22.93 -8.24 1.65
CA ARG A 197 22.87 -8.94 2.96
C ARG A 197 23.29 -8.07 4.15
N GLU A 198 23.08 -6.76 4.07
CA GLU A 198 23.43 -5.85 5.16
C GLU A 198 22.49 -6.02 6.37
N LYS A 199 23.01 -5.74 7.58
CA LYS A 199 22.19 -5.69 8.81
C LYS A 199 21.20 -4.51 8.75
N PHE A 200 20.06 -4.61 9.43
CA PHE A 200 18.93 -3.65 9.33
C PHE A 200 19.33 -2.17 9.41
N LEU A 201 20.03 -1.77 10.48
CA LEU A 201 20.45 -0.39 10.68
C LEU A 201 21.43 0.09 9.60
N LYS A 202 22.31 -0.82 9.14
CA LYS A 202 23.26 -0.53 8.07
C LYS A 202 22.54 -0.35 6.73
N ALA A 203 21.56 -1.21 6.41
CA ALA A 203 20.77 -1.10 5.18
C ALA A 203 19.97 0.21 5.10
N LEU A 204 19.38 0.67 6.21
CA LEU A 204 18.70 1.98 6.29
C LEU A 204 19.69 3.14 6.11
N GLY A 205 20.86 3.06 6.75
CA GLY A 205 21.93 4.04 6.61
C GLY A 205 22.48 4.13 5.18
N SER A 206 22.77 2.98 4.56
CA SER A 206 23.24 2.86 3.17
C SER A 206 22.20 3.39 2.18
N SER A 207 20.91 3.05 2.36
CA SER A 207 19.82 3.63 1.57
C SER A 207 19.78 5.16 1.69
N LYS A 208 19.85 5.70 2.91
CA LYS A 208 19.83 7.14 3.14
C LYS A 208 21.02 7.85 2.50
N LYS A 209 22.22 7.24 2.52
CA LYS A 209 23.42 7.77 1.86
C LYS A 209 23.24 7.80 0.34
N LEU A 210 22.79 6.70 -0.25
CA LEU A 210 22.54 6.58 -1.69
C LEU A 210 21.51 7.59 -2.19
N VAL A 211 20.42 7.81 -1.44
CA VAL A 211 19.35 8.74 -1.82
C VAL A 211 19.76 10.20 -1.63
N LYS A 212 20.69 10.54 -0.73
CA LYS A 212 21.02 11.94 -0.39
C LYS A 212 21.44 12.77 -1.61
N GLY A 213 22.26 12.20 -2.51
CA GLY A 213 22.72 12.89 -3.71
C GLY A 213 21.68 12.99 -4.83
N ASN A 214 20.76 12.02 -4.92
CA ASN A 214 19.84 11.87 -6.05
C ASN A 214 18.36 12.03 -5.67
N ARG A 215 18.07 12.66 -4.52
CA ARG A 215 16.72 12.75 -3.95
C ARG A 215 15.69 13.39 -4.88
N MET A 216 16.04 14.49 -5.54
CA MET A 216 15.11 15.20 -6.45
C MET A 216 14.82 14.38 -7.71
N ARG A 217 15.83 13.73 -8.27
CA ARG A 217 15.69 12.82 -9.43
C ARG A 217 14.74 11.67 -9.10
N LEU A 218 14.94 11.02 -7.94
CA LEU A 218 14.10 9.92 -7.47
C LEU A 218 12.67 10.37 -7.18
N ALA A 219 12.49 11.48 -6.45
CA ALA A 219 11.18 12.02 -6.13
C ALA A 219 10.37 12.34 -7.40
N HIS A 220 11.02 12.90 -8.42
CA HIS A 220 10.36 13.24 -9.67
C HIS A 220 9.98 12.00 -10.50
N ILE A 221 10.84 10.98 -10.58
CA ILE A 221 10.53 9.73 -11.31
C ILE A 221 9.39 8.96 -10.62
N LEU A 222 9.49 8.79 -9.30
CA LEU A 222 8.47 8.11 -8.50
C LEU A 222 7.17 8.89 -8.46
N GLY A 223 7.24 10.22 -8.34
CA GLY A 223 6.08 11.10 -8.37
C GLY A 223 5.30 10.97 -9.67
N ARG A 224 5.99 10.91 -10.82
CA ARG A 224 5.34 10.68 -12.13
C ARG A 224 4.69 9.30 -12.22
N PHE A 225 5.37 8.26 -11.73
CA PHE A 225 4.82 6.91 -11.69
C PHE A 225 3.51 6.86 -10.90
N TRP A 226 3.55 7.35 -9.64
CA TRP A 226 2.37 7.36 -8.77
C TRP A 226 1.27 8.29 -9.28
N LEU A 227 1.59 9.46 -9.82
CA LEU A 227 0.61 10.36 -10.43
C LEU A 227 -0.14 9.66 -11.57
N LEU A 228 0.57 8.96 -12.45
CA LEU A 228 -0.05 8.21 -13.53
C LEU A 228 -0.93 7.07 -13.01
N THR A 229 -0.47 6.33 -11.99
CA THR A 229 -1.28 5.30 -11.32
C THR A 229 -2.56 5.87 -10.72
N VAL A 230 -2.49 7.01 -10.03
CA VAL A 230 -3.64 7.67 -9.41
C VAL A 230 -4.61 8.18 -10.47
N VAL A 231 -4.13 8.79 -11.56
CA VAL A 231 -4.98 9.25 -12.67
C VAL A 231 -5.74 8.07 -13.28
N ILE A 232 -5.07 6.95 -13.53
CA ILE A 232 -5.73 5.75 -14.06
C ILE A 232 -6.80 5.26 -13.07
N LEU A 233 -6.45 5.14 -11.80
CA LEU A 233 -7.39 4.67 -10.77
C LEU A 233 -8.60 5.59 -10.61
N LEU A 234 -8.41 6.91 -10.74
CA LEU A 234 -9.48 7.90 -10.69
C LEU A 234 -10.42 7.76 -11.89
N VAL A 235 -9.88 7.61 -13.11
CA VAL A 235 -10.68 7.39 -14.33
C VAL A 235 -11.51 6.11 -14.21
N PHE A 236 -10.90 5.02 -13.76
CA PHE A 236 -11.64 3.76 -13.55
C PHE A 236 -12.66 3.87 -12.42
N SER A 237 -12.33 4.52 -11.30
CA SER A 237 -13.27 4.74 -10.20
C SER A 237 -14.49 5.56 -10.65
N LEU A 238 -14.29 6.59 -11.47
CA LEU A 238 -15.39 7.35 -12.08
C LEU A 238 -16.23 6.47 -13.03
N ALA A 239 -15.58 5.63 -13.84
CA ALA A 239 -16.27 4.71 -14.74
C ALA A 239 -17.12 3.67 -13.98
N PHE A 240 -16.57 3.06 -12.93
CA PHE A 240 -17.32 2.12 -12.07
C PHE A 240 -18.43 2.80 -11.31
N ARG A 241 -18.22 4.03 -10.82
CA ARG A 241 -19.26 4.83 -10.19
C ARG A 241 -20.42 5.09 -11.14
N GLY A 242 -20.14 5.57 -12.35
CA GLY A 242 -21.17 5.79 -13.37
C GLY A 242 -21.89 4.50 -13.76
N GLY A 243 -21.15 3.38 -13.92
CA GLY A 243 -21.72 2.06 -14.19
C GLY A 243 -22.64 1.58 -13.07
N ARG A 244 -22.27 1.79 -11.81
CA ARG A 244 -23.09 1.45 -10.64
C ARG A 244 -24.36 2.28 -10.58
N GLU A 245 -24.26 3.60 -10.79
CA GLU A 245 -25.42 4.50 -10.81
C GLU A 245 -26.41 4.10 -11.92
N LEU A 246 -25.91 3.75 -13.11
CA LEU A 246 -26.73 3.20 -14.19
C LEU A 246 -27.40 1.87 -13.78
N MET A 247 -26.65 0.91 -13.26
CA MET A 247 -27.19 -0.39 -12.82
C MET A 247 -28.29 -0.26 -11.78
N VAL A 248 -28.11 0.65 -10.81
CA VAL A 248 -29.12 0.92 -9.77
C VAL A 248 -30.35 1.59 -10.38
N SER A 249 -30.19 2.53 -11.31
CA SER A 249 -31.31 3.21 -11.97
C SER A 249 -32.21 2.27 -12.78
N TYR A 250 -31.62 1.21 -13.39
CA TYR A 250 -32.36 0.17 -14.10
C TYR A 250 -32.98 -0.88 -13.16
N SER A 251 -32.57 -0.94 -11.91
CA SER A 251 -33.00 -1.93 -10.91
C SER A 251 -33.99 -1.31 -9.92
N ARG A 252 -35.17 -0.88 -10.41
CA ARG A 252 -36.19 -0.22 -9.55
C ARG A 252 -36.85 -1.15 -8.52
N GLU A 253 -36.83 -2.48 -8.73
CA GLU A 253 -37.37 -3.46 -7.79
C GLU A 253 -36.28 -4.43 -7.29
N PRO A 254 -36.22 -4.72 -5.98
CA PRO A 254 -35.25 -5.63 -5.39
C PRO A 254 -35.64 -7.10 -5.68
N THR A 255 -35.48 -7.51 -6.94
CA THR A 255 -35.57 -8.92 -7.33
C THR A 255 -34.24 -9.62 -7.09
N SER A 256 -34.27 -10.92 -6.84
CA SER A 256 -33.07 -11.78 -6.70
C SER A 256 -32.09 -11.61 -7.87
N PHE A 257 -32.61 -11.37 -9.07
CA PHE A 257 -31.82 -11.13 -10.27
C PHE A 257 -31.07 -9.79 -10.26
N ASN A 258 -31.67 -8.73 -9.70
CA ASN A 258 -30.99 -7.44 -9.55
C ASN A 258 -29.90 -7.48 -8.46
N ILE A 259 -30.12 -8.24 -7.38
CA ILE A 259 -29.09 -8.49 -6.36
C ILE A 259 -27.91 -9.26 -6.97
N PHE A 260 -28.18 -10.27 -7.79
CA PHE A 260 -27.13 -11.02 -8.50
C PHE A 260 -26.32 -10.12 -9.44
N ARG A 261 -26.98 -9.25 -10.22
CA ARG A 261 -26.32 -8.28 -11.11
C ARG A 261 -25.40 -7.31 -10.35
N LEU A 262 -25.88 -6.75 -9.24
CA LEU A 262 -25.09 -5.85 -8.40
C LEU A 262 -23.89 -6.57 -7.75
N SER A 263 -24.07 -7.81 -7.31
CA SER A 263 -22.99 -8.64 -6.77
C SER A 263 -21.93 -8.97 -7.83
N LEU A 264 -22.36 -9.30 -9.05
CA LEU A 264 -21.44 -9.57 -10.17
C LEU A 264 -20.66 -8.31 -10.56
N PHE A 265 -21.30 -7.14 -10.57
CA PHE A 265 -20.64 -5.87 -10.81
C PHE A 265 -19.61 -5.51 -9.72
N ALA A 266 -19.97 -5.67 -8.45
CA ALA A 266 -19.03 -5.47 -7.34
C ALA A 266 -17.85 -6.46 -7.40
N SER A 267 -18.13 -7.71 -7.79
CA SER A 267 -17.09 -8.72 -8.02
C SER A 267 -16.16 -8.32 -9.17
N ALA A 268 -16.69 -7.78 -10.27
CA ALA A 268 -15.89 -7.29 -11.38
C ALA A 268 -15.00 -6.09 -10.98
N GLU A 269 -15.54 -5.16 -10.18
CA GLU A 269 -14.79 -4.01 -9.63
C GLU A 269 -13.62 -4.49 -8.75
N THR A 270 -13.86 -5.45 -7.85
CA THR A 270 -12.81 -6.01 -6.99
C THR A 270 -11.74 -6.77 -7.78
N VAL A 271 -12.13 -7.57 -8.78
CA VAL A 271 -11.20 -8.24 -9.70
C VAL A 271 -10.36 -7.21 -10.47
N PHE A 272 -10.98 -6.14 -10.96
CA PHE A 272 -10.24 -5.08 -11.66
C PHE A 272 -9.20 -4.41 -10.76
N ILE A 273 -9.60 -3.99 -9.55
CA ILE A 273 -8.70 -3.33 -8.59
C ILE A 273 -7.53 -4.25 -8.21
N THR A 274 -7.81 -5.54 -7.99
CA THR A 274 -6.75 -6.51 -7.64
C THR A 274 -5.77 -6.73 -8.78
N VAL A 275 -6.25 -6.93 -10.02
CA VAL A 275 -5.40 -7.05 -11.21
C VAL A 275 -4.57 -5.79 -11.43
N PHE A 276 -5.20 -4.61 -11.34
CA PHE A 276 -4.51 -3.34 -11.46
C PHE A 276 -3.39 -3.20 -10.43
N TRP A 277 -3.65 -3.56 -9.18
CA TRP A 277 -2.65 -3.50 -8.11
C TRP A 277 -1.48 -4.47 -8.33
N ILE A 278 -1.74 -5.69 -8.83
CA ILE A 278 -0.69 -6.66 -9.19
C ILE A 278 0.23 -6.06 -10.27
N VAL A 279 -0.36 -5.44 -11.31
CA VAL A 279 0.41 -4.81 -12.40
C VAL A 279 1.25 -3.64 -11.87
N VAL A 280 0.65 -2.75 -11.07
CA VAL A 280 1.33 -1.60 -10.48
C VAL A 280 2.48 -2.04 -9.56
N ALA A 281 2.24 -3.03 -8.71
CA ALA A 281 3.26 -3.57 -7.82
C ALA A 281 4.45 -4.17 -8.59
N GLY A 282 4.18 -4.94 -9.65
CA GLY A 282 5.22 -5.50 -10.51
C GLY A 282 6.04 -4.43 -11.24
N LEU A 283 5.37 -3.44 -11.84
CA LEU A 283 6.02 -2.32 -12.52
C LEU A 283 6.87 -1.47 -11.55
N PHE A 284 6.33 -1.19 -10.36
CA PHE A 284 7.02 -0.46 -9.31
C PHE A 284 8.30 -1.19 -8.87
N SER A 285 8.19 -2.50 -8.63
CA SER A 285 9.33 -3.33 -8.22
C SER A 285 10.47 -3.32 -9.25
N ILE A 286 10.15 -3.43 -10.55
CA ILE A 286 11.14 -3.33 -11.63
C ILE A 286 11.75 -1.94 -11.71
N LEU A 287 10.92 -0.89 -11.65
CA LEU A 287 11.37 0.50 -11.70
C LEU A 287 12.37 0.80 -10.58
N VAL A 288 12.03 0.48 -9.34
CA VAL A 288 12.90 0.72 -8.18
C VAL A 288 14.18 -0.11 -8.29
N THR A 289 14.10 -1.35 -8.77
CA THR A 289 15.29 -2.19 -8.96
C THR A 289 16.25 -1.66 -10.02
N ARG A 290 15.74 -1.14 -11.14
CA ARG A 290 16.56 -0.47 -12.16
C ARG A 290 17.20 0.80 -11.61
N LEU A 291 16.43 1.64 -10.92
CA LEU A 291 16.95 2.86 -10.28
C LEU A 291 18.03 2.54 -9.25
N PHE A 292 17.86 1.48 -8.47
CA PHE A 292 18.87 1.03 -7.51
C PHE A 292 20.19 0.67 -8.20
N LEU A 293 20.14 -0.16 -9.25
CA LEU A 293 21.34 -0.59 -9.97
C LEU A 293 22.04 0.56 -10.70
N GLU A 294 21.27 1.49 -11.27
CA GLU A 294 21.81 2.70 -11.91
C GLU A 294 22.55 3.56 -10.87
N LEU A 295 21.94 3.82 -9.71
CA LEU A 295 22.53 4.65 -8.66
C LEU A 295 23.73 4.02 -7.95
N VAL A 296 23.78 2.69 -7.88
CA VAL A 296 24.94 1.96 -7.36
C VAL A 296 26.08 1.94 -8.37
N ALA A 297 25.81 2.01 -9.67
CA ALA A 297 26.85 2.09 -10.71
C ALA A 297 27.42 3.50 -10.89
N GLU A 298 26.65 4.55 -10.54
CA GLU A 298 27.08 5.95 -10.57
C GLU A 298 28.01 6.34 -9.38
N ASN A 299 28.08 5.52 -8.32
CA ASN A 299 28.89 5.74 -7.12
C ASN A 299 30.03 4.72 -6.99
#